data_AF-A0A7Y2HBZ5-F1
#
_entry.id   AF-A0A7Y2HBZ5-F1
#
_cell.length_a   1.000
_cell.length_b   1.000
_cell.length_c   1.000
_cell.angle_alpha   90.00
_cell.angle_beta   90.00
_cell.angle_gamma   90.00
#
_symmetry.space_group_name_H-M   'P 1'
#
loop_
_entity.id
_entity.type
_entity.pdbx_description
1 polymer ?
#
loop_
_entity_poly.entity_id
_entity_poly.type
_entity_poly.pdbx_seq_one_letter_code
_entity_poly.pdbx_strand_id
1 'polypeptide(L)'
;MKYGFIIDNRKCIGCHACTTACKSEHVVPVGVNRTWVKQIEKGKFPNSRRLFSVMRCNHCTDAPCVEICPVEALFIRDDGIVDFDNDRCIGCKSCMQACP
;
A
#
# COMPACT_ATOMS: atom_id res chain seq x y z
N MET A 1 17.93 6.41 11.61
CA MET A 1 17.85 5.06 11.00
C MET A 1 16.57 5.03 10.18
N LYS A 2 16.57 4.49 8.96
CA LYS A 2 15.37 4.43 8.11
C LYS A 2 14.81 3.01 8.03
N TYR A 3 13.49 2.87 8.06
CA TYR A 3 12.83 1.58 7.87
C TYR A 3 12.75 1.20 6.39
N GLY A 4 12.75 -0.09 6.13
CA GLY A 4 12.54 -0.68 4.80
C GLY A 4 11.97 -2.08 4.93
N PHE A 5 11.30 -2.55 3.88
CA PHE A 5 10.76 -3.91 3.85
C PHE A 5 11.02 -4.57 2.50
N ILE A 6 11.14 -5.90 2.52
CA ILE A 6 11.30 -6.74 1.33
C ILE A 6 10.27 -7.85 1.41
N ILE A 7 9.56 -8.09 0.30
CA ILE A 7 8.58 -9.18 0.17
C ILE A 7 9.02 -10.08 -0.98
N ASP A 8 9.29 -11.36 -0.67
CA ASP A 8 9.53 -12.38 -1.70
C ASP A 8 8.18 -12.88 -2.25
N ASN A 9 7.70 -12.21 -3.30
CA ASN A 9 6.44 -12.55 -3.95
C ASN A 9 6.42 -13.98 -4.56
N ARG A 10 7.58 -14.62 -4.76
CA ARG A 10 7.64 -16.01 -5.26
C ARG A 10 7.14 -17.02 -4.22
N LYS A 11 7.15 -16.64 -2.94
CA LYS A 11 6.65 -17.46 -1.83
C LYS A 11 5.22 -17.11 -1.43
N CYS A 12 4.63 -16.07 -2.02
CA CYS A 12 3.27 -15.68 -1.71
C CYS A 12 2.28 -16.72 -2.26
N ILE A 13 1.45 -17.28 -1.38
CA ILE A 13 0.45 -18.30 -1.72
C ILE A 13 -0.97 -17.73 -1.83
N GLY A 14 -1.14 -16.40 -1.71
CA GLY A 14 -2.45 -15.77 -1.81
C GLY A 14 -3.40 -16.05 -0.63
N CYS A 15 -2.89 -16.29 0.57
CA CYS A 15 -3.73 -16.62 1.74
C CYS A 15 -4.46 -15.41 2.37
N HIS A 16 -4.17 -14.18 1.93
CA HIS A 16 -4.75 -12.93 2.45
C HIS A 16 -4.53 -12.65 3.96
N ALA A 17 -3.67 -13.39 4.65
CA ALA A 17 -3.39 -13.18 6.07
C ALA A 17 -2.89 -11.75 6.37
N CYS A 18 -2.06 -11.17 5.50
CA CYS A 18 -1.57 -9.80 5.66
C CYS A 18 -2.70 -8.75 5.56
N THR A 19 -3.67 -8.97 4.67
CA THR A 19 -4.86 -8.13 4.52
C THR A 19 -5.74 -8.22 5.75
N THR A 20 -6.03 -9.43 6.22
CA THR A 20 -6.84 -9.67 7.42
C THR A 20 -6.21 -9.06 8.67
N ALA A 21 -4.90 -9.26 8.86
CA ALA A 21 -4.17 -8.69 9.98
C ALA A 21 -4.27 -7.16 9.99
N CYS A 22 -4.03 -6.51 8.84
CA CYS A 22 -4.13 -5.06 8.74
C CYS A 22 -5.55 -4.53 8.98
N LYS A 23 -6.58 -5.26 8.54
CA LYS A 23 -7.97 -4.90 8.81
C LYS A 23 -8.31 -5.01 10.29
N SER A 24 -7.86 -6.08 10.93
CA SER A 24 -8.09 -6.33 12.35
C SER A 24 -7.40 -5.29 13.23
N GLU A 25 -6.14 -4.96 12.93
CA GLU A 25 -5.34 -4.02 13.72
C GLU A 25 -5.87 -2.58 13.64
N HIS A 26 -6.32 -2.16 12.45
CA HIS A 26 -6.68 -0.77 12.21
C HIS A 26 -8.17 -0.53 11.98
N VAL A 27 -9.01 -1.55 12.19
CA VAL A 27 -10.47 -1.49 12.01
C VAL A 27 -10.84 -0.89 10.64
N VAL A 28 -10.13 -1.32 9.59
CA VAL A 28 -10.28 -0.73 8.25
C VAL A 28 -11.67 -1.07 7.68
N PRO A 29 -12.47 -0.07 7.24
CA PRO A 29 -13.84 -0.29 6.77
C PRO A 29 -13.96 -1.32 5.64
N VAL A 30 -15.15 -1.91 5.52
CA VAL A 30 -15.49 -2.80 4.41
C VAL A 30 -15.41 -2.02 3.09
N GLY A 31 -14.89 -2.66 2.04
CA GLY A 31 -14.74 -2.05 0.71
C GLY A 31 -13.41 -1.30 0.48
N VAL A 32 -12.61 -1.04 1.52
CA VAL A 32 -11.29 -0.40 1.40
C VAL A 32 -10.19 -1.24 2.02
N ASN A 33 -8.95 -1.12 1.51
CA ASN A 33 -7.79 -1.87 1.97
C ASN A 33 -6.56 -0.97 2.07
N ARG A 34 -5.77 -1.10 3.14
CA ARG A 34 -4.42 -0.51 3.24
C ARG A 34 -3.34 -1.45 2.67
N THR A 35 -3.58 -2.76 2.70
CA THR A 35 -2.74 -3.80 2.08
C THR A 35 -3.61 -4.90 1.49
N TRP A 36 -3.32 -5.33 0.27
CA TRP A 36 -4.11 -6.34 -0.46
C TRP A 36 -3.22 -7.25 -1.30
N VAL A 37 -3.74 -8.40 -1.72
CA VAL A 37 -3.01 -9.34 -2.58
C VAL A 37 -3.57 -9.26 -3.99
N LYS A 38 -2.74 -8.84 -4.93
CA LYS A 38 -3.03 -8.89 -6.36
C LYS A 38 -2.79 -10.31 -6.86
N GLN A 39 -3.82 -10.89 -7.45
CA GLN A 39 -3.74 -12.18 -8.13
C GLN A 39 -3.81 -11.94 -9.65
N ILE A 40 -2.89 -12.55 -10.39
CA ILE A 40 -2.94 -12.60 -11.86
C ILE A 40 -2.76 -14.05 -12.32
N GLU A 41 -3.40 -14.41 -13.43
CA GLU A 41 -3.17 -15.67 -14.11
C GLU A 41 -2.32 -15.41 -15.35
N LYS A 42 -1.29 -16.23 -15.55
CA LYS A 42 -0.38 -16.13 -16.69
C LYS A 42 -0.23 -17.50 -17.36
N GLY A 43 -0.11 -17.49 -18.67
CA GLY A 43 0.04 -18.69 -19.49
C GLY A 43 -1.28 -19.17 -20.08
N LYS A 44 -1.26 -20.35 -20.69
CA LYS A 44 -2.42 -21.02 -21.29
C LYS A 44 -2.41 -22.47 -20.87
N PHE A 45 -3.58 -23.09 -20.77
CA PHE A 45 -3.70 -24.51 -20.45
C PHE A 45 -2.82 -25.38 -21.39
N PRO A 46 -2.11 -26.41 -20.88
CA PRO A 46 -2.02 -26.84 -19.46
C PRO A 46 -0.98 -26.09 -18.62
N ASN A 47 -0.25 -25.16 -19.21
CA ASN A 47 0.84 -24.40 -18.58
C ASN A 47 0.39 -23.04 -18.01
N SER A 48 -0.76 -23.00 -17.33
CA SER A 48 -1.22 -21.79 -16.63
C SER A 48 -0.68 -21.75 -15.19
N ARG A 49 -0.44 -20.55 -14.68
CA ARG A 49 0.00 -20.32 -13.30
C ARG A 49 -0.70 -19.10 -12.71
N ARG A 50 -0.94 -19.14 -11.40
CA ARG A 50 -1.35 -17.98 -10.59
C ARG A 50 -0.10 -17.34 -9.99
N LEU A 51 -0.05 -16.02 -10.06
CA LEU A 51 0.98 -15.21 -9.43
C LEU A 51 0.34 -14.25 -8.45
N PHE A 52 0.98 -14.08 -7.30
CA PHE A 52 0.50 -13.25 -6.22
C PHE A 52 1.51 -12.15 -5.91
N SER A 53 1.02 -10.93 -5.71
CA SER A 53 1.85 -9.80 -5.27
C SER A 53 1.14 -9.07 -4.15
N VAL A 54 1.85 -8.80 -3.06
CA VAL A 54 1.33 -7.96 -1.98
C VAL A 54 1.45 -6.49 -2.39
N MET A 55 0.35 -5.76 -2.33
CA MET A 55 0.22 -4.35 -2.71
C MET A 55 -0.14 -3.52 -1.48
N ARG A 56 0.61 -2.46 -1.21
CA ARG A 56 0.48 -1.55 -0.05
C ARG A 56 1.24 -0.24 -0.31
N CYS A 57 1.17 0.72 0.61
CA CYS A 57 2.04 1.89 0.58
C CYS A 57 3.51 1.44 0.55
N ASN A 58 4.29 1.98 -0.39
CA ASN A 58 5.72 1.69 -0.49
C ASN A 58 6.58 2.59 0.41
N HIS A 59 5.98 3.60 1.06
CA HIS A 59 6.69 4.65 1.81
C HIS A 59 7.89 5.19 1.01
N CYS A 60 7.58 5.65 -0.20
CA CYS A 60 8.58 6.10 -1.17
C CYS A 60 9.45 7.21 -0.56
N THR A 61 10.76 7.16 -0.84
CA THR A 61 11.66 8.28 -0.49
C THR A 61 11.38 9.51 -1.33
N ASP A 62 11.04 9.31 -2.60
CA ASP A 62 10.44 10.30 -3.49
C ASP A 62 8.93 10.06 -3.53
N ALA A 63 8.17 10.85 -2.78
CA ALA A 63 6.77 10.62 -2.48
C ALA A 63 5.89 11.71 -3.13
N PRO A 64 5.44 11.54 -4.39
CA PRO A 64 4.63 12.55 -5.08
C PRO A 64 3.29 12.84 -4.38
N CYS A 65 2.79 11.89 -3.58
CA CYS A 65 1.61 12.08 -2.74
C CYS A 65 1.84 13.09 -1.59
N VAL A 66 3.07 13.21 -1.09
CA VAL A 66 3.48 14.22 -0.09
C VAL A 66 3.59 15.58 -0.80
N GLU A 67 4.31 15.64 -1.92
CA GLU A 67 4.56 16.89 -2.66
C GLU A 67 3.28 17.58 -3.12
N ILE A 68 2.28 16.82 -3.59
CA ILE A 68 1.03 17.38 -4.10
C ILE A 68 0.07 17.86 -3.00
N CYS A 69 0.33 17.55 -1.72
CA CYS A 69 -0.62 17.82 -0.64
C CYS A 69 -0.65 19.31 -0.28
N PRO A 70 -1.74 20.05 -0.56
CA PRO A 70 -1.76 21.52 -0.39
C PRO A 70 -1.81 21.97 1.08
N VAL A 71 -2.10 21.04 1.99
CA VAL A 71 -2.28 21.30 3.43
C VAL A 71 -1.28 20.53 4.28
N GLU A 72 -0.29 19.88 3.65
CA GLU A 72 0.75 19.05 4.27
C GLU A 72 0.20 18.00 5.26
N ALA A 73 -0.96 17.40 4.92
CA ALA A 73 -1.53 16.29 5.67
C ALA A 73 -0.74 14.98 5.47
N LEU A 74 0.07 14.89 4.40
CA LEU A 74 1.03 13.81 4.19
C LEU A 74 2.44 14.36 4.44
N PHE A 75 3.28 13.59 5.14
CA PHE A 75 4.65 13.98 5.44
C PHE A 75 5.56 12.76 5.58
N ILE A 76 6.87 12.97 5.48
CA ILE A 76 7.87 11.92 5.69
C ILE A 76 8.47 12.10 7.08
N ARG A 77 8.35 11.07 7.92
CA ARG A 77 8.97 11.02 9.25
C ARG A 77 10.49 10.85 9.15
N ASP A 78 11.20 11.15 10.22
CA ASP A 78 12.67 11.01 10.29
C ASP A 78 13.16 9.57 10.04
N ASP A 79 12.30 8.58 10.27
CA ASP A 79 12.55 7.16 10.03
C ASP A 79 12.16 6.68 8.61
N GLY A 80 11.77 7.59 7.73
CA GLY A 80 11.44 7.33 6.33
C GLY A 80 10.00 6.87 6.07
N ILE A 81 9.16 6.79 7.10
CA ILE A 81 7.74 6.44 6.93
C ILE A 81 6.98 7.66 6.38
N VAL A 82 6.39 7.51 5.19
CA VAL A 82 5.31 8.42 4.73
C VAL A 82 4.08 8.21 5.62
N ASP A 83 3.68 9.23 6.38
CA ASP A 83 2.59 9.19 7.36
C ASP A 83 1.53 10.26 7.06
N PHE A 84 0.39 10.19 7.76
CA PHE A 84 -0.81 10.96 7.46
C PHE A 84 -1.45 11.60 8.70
N ASP A 85 -1.60 12.92 8.67
CA ASP A 85 -2.32 13.73 9.67
C ASP A 85 -3.80 13.89 9.25
N ASN A 86 -4.70 13.31 10.04
CA ASN A 86 -6.13 13.36 9.76
C ASN A 86 -6.73 14.75 10.03
N ASP A 87 -6.19 15.51 10.99
CA ASP A 87 -6.75 16.79 11.42
C ASP A 87 -6.47 17.90 10.40
N ARG A 88 -5.39 17.75 9.61
CA ARG A 88 -5.04 18.65 8.51
C ARG A 88 -5.75 18.32 7.21
N CYS A 89 -6.28 17.10 7.05
CA CYS A 89 -6.81 16.62 5.78
C CYS A 89 -8.13 17.32 5.40
N ILE A 90 -8.17 17.91 4.20
CA ILE A 90 -9.36 18.56 3.65
C ILE A 90 -10.14 17.70 2.63
N GLY A 91 -9.76 16.43 2.46
CA GLY A 91 -10.50 15.49 1.59
C GLY A 91 -10.42 15.78 0.08
N CYS A 92 -9.43 16.56 -0.38
CA CYS A 92 -9.29 16.97 -1.79
C CYS A 92 -8.87 15.84 -2.75
N LYS A 93 -8.33 14.72 -2.22
CA LYS A 93 -7.91 13.52 -2.96
C LYS A 93 -6.76 13.69 -3.96
N SER A 94 -6.06 14.83 -3.97
CA SER A 94 -4.90 15.05 -4.86
C SER A 94 -3.82 13.97 -4.69
N CYS A 95 -3.56 13.56 -3.45
CA CYS A 95 -2.61 12.48 -3.15
C CYS A 95 -2.97 11.13 -3.79
N MET A 96 -4.25 10.84 -3.99
CA MET A 96 -4.71 9.62 -4.66
C MET A 96 -4.42 9.66 -6.17
N GLN A 97 -4.38 10.84 -6.78
CA GLN A 97 -4.02 11.01 -8.19
C GLN A 97 -2.50 10.96 -8.40
N ALA A 98 -1.74 11.40 -7.41
CA ALA A 98 -0.28 11.40 -7.48
C ALA A 98 0.36 10.05 -7.15
N CYS A 99 -0.33 9.17 -6.40
CA CYS A 99 0.19 7.85 -6.05
C CYS A 99 0.15 6.90 -7.27
N PRO A 100 1.29 6.39 -7.76
CA PRO A 100 1.35 5.49 -8.92
C PRO A 100 0.88 4.05 -8.62
#